data_AF-A0AAD9L6G7-F1
#
_entry.id   AF-A0AAD9L6G7-F1
#
_cell.length_a   1.000
_cell.length_b   1.000
_cell.length_c   1.000
_cell.angle_alpha   90.00
_cell.angle_beta   90.00
_cell.angle_gamma   90.00
#
_symmetry.space_group_name_H-M   'P 1'
#
loop_
_entity.id
_entity.type
_entity.pdbx_description
1 polymer ?
#
loop_
_entity_poly.entity_id
_entity_poly.type
_entity_poly.pdbx_seq_one_letter_code
_entity_poly.pdbx_strand_id
1 'polypeptide(L)'
;MFQHLNNNKRAGPYNISSCLFKRCAGQLLGVFTDIFSVSLSQCKIPHCFIIPVPKKCTASCLNDYRPIALTSVVMKTVERLFLQFLKSIIDPMLNRFQFAYCENISVNAVSLGLFMFSNI
;
A
#
# COMPACT_ATOMS: atom_id res chain seq x y z
N MET A 1 -15.83 -0.82 -2.25
CA MET A 1 -14.51 -1.44 -2.42
C MET A 1 -13.74 -0.98 -3.67
N PHE A 2 -14.23 -1.24 -4.90
CA PHE A 2 -13.49 -0.95 -6.14
C PHE A 2 -13.64 0.47 -6.71
N GLN A 3 -14.56 1.29 -6.20
CA GLN A 3 -14.85 2.63 -6.74
C GLN A 3 -13.68 3.63 -6.60
N HIS A 4 -12.86 3.49 -5.55
CA HIS A 4 -11.71 4.35 -5.27
C HIS A 4 -10.40 3.88 -5.94
N LEU A 5 -10.50 2.97 -6.91
CA LEU A 5 -9.36 2.56 -7.71
C LEU A 5 -8.94 3.68 -8.67
N ASN A 6 -7.63 3.85 -8.81
CA ASN A 6 -7.04 4.78 -9.77
C ASN A 6 -6.79 4.05 -11.09
N ASN A 7 -7.35 4.59 -12.17
CA ASN A 7 -7.31 4.00 -13.51
C ASN A 7 -5.94 4.14 -14.18
N ASN A 8 -5.13 5.11 -13.76
CA ASN A 8 -3.79 5.36 -14.33
C ASN A 8 -2.72 4.45 -13.73
N LYS A 9 -3.10 3.55 -12.81
CA LYS A 9 -2.17 2.58 -12.23
C LYS A 9 -2.00 1.40 -13.17
N ARG A 10 -0.74 1.00 -13.34
CA ARG A 10 -0.36 -0.19 -14.11
C ARG A 10 -1.06 -1.44 -13.56
N ALA A 11 -1.42 -2.35 -14.47
CA ALA A 11 -2.05 -3.61 -14.13
C ALA A 11 -1.15 -4.43 -13.18
N GLY A 12 -1.78 -5.23 -12.34
CA GLY A 12 -1.09 -6.14 -11.42
C GLY A 12 -0.46 -7.32 -12.16
N PRO A 13 -0.01 -8.35 -11.42
CA PRO A 13 0.72 -9.50 -11.99
C PRO A 13 -0.12 -10.30 -13.00
N TYR A 14 -1.44 -10.30 -12.85
CA TYR A 14 -2.38 -10.97 -13.76
C TYR A 14 -2.77 -10.13 -14.98
N ASN A 15 -2.15 -8.96 -15.17
CA ASN A 15 -2.45 -8.02 -16.25
C ASN A 15 -3.92 -7.54 -16.33
N ILE A 16 -4.66 -7.63 -15.23
CA ILE A 16 -6.04 -7.10 -15.13
C ILE A 16 -5.98 -5.64 -14.67
N SER A 17 -6.60 -4.74 -15.44
CA SER A 17 -6.58 -3.30 -15.16
C SER A 17 -7.56 -2.92 -14.04
N SER A 18 -7.22 -1.86 -13.30
CA SER A 18 -8.11 -1.29 -12.28
C SER A 18 -9.42 -0.72 -12.85
N CYS A 19 -9.40 -0.30 -14.13
CA CYS A 19 -10.56 0.18 -14.84
C CYS A 19 -11.67 -0.89 -14.96
N LEU A 20 -11.29 -2.15 -15.25
CA LEU A 20 -12.22 -3.27 -15.34
C LEU A 20 -12.94 -3.52 -14.01
N PHE A 21 -12.18 -3.55 -12.90
CA PHE A 21 -12.75 -3.69 -11.56
C PHE A 21 -13.69 -2.55 -11.19
N LYS A 22 -13.38 -1.33 -11.64
CA LYS A 22 -14.22 -0.15 -11.37
C LYS A 22 -15.52 -0.20 -12.17
N ARG A 23 -15.48 -0.62 -13.44
CA ARG A 23 -16.67 -0.76 -14.30
C ARG A 23 -17.60 -1.88 -13.83
N CYS A 24 -17.05 -3.02 -13.42
CA CYS A 24 -17.80 -4.16 -12.94
C CYS A 24 -17.98 -4.15 -11.41
N ALA A 25 -17.76 -3.02 -10.74
CA ALA A 25 -17.69 -2.96 -9.28
C ALA A 25 -18.96 -3.48 -8.61
N GLY A 26 -20.14 -3.17 -9.15
CA GLY A 26 -21.42 -3.65 -8.59
C GLY A 26 -21.58 -5.16 -8.67
N GLN A 27 -21.22 -5.77 -9.80
CA GLN A 27 -21.32 -7.22 -10.02
C GLN A 27 -20.29 -7.99 -9.20
N LEU A 28 -19.09 -7.45 -9.07
CA LEU A 28 -17.98 -8.08 -8.37
C LEU A 28 -18.06 -7.91 -6.84
N LEU A 29 -18.85 -6.95 -6.34
CA LEU A 29 -18.85 -6.60 -4.92
C LEU A 29 -19.22 -7.79 -4.02
N GLY A 30 -20.33 -8.48 -4.30
CA GLY A 30 -20.80 -9.58 -3.45
C GLY A 30 -19.75 -10.71 -3.37
N VAL A 31 -19.36 -11.23 -4.53
CA VAL A 31 -18.41 -12.36 -4.64
C VAL A 31 -17.09 -12.04 -3.94
N PHE A 32 -16.50 -10.86 -4.16
CA PHE A 32 -15.24 -10.54 -3.51
C PHE A 32 -15.39 -10.23 -2.02
N THR A 33 -16.55 -9.77 -1.56
CA THR A 33 -16.81 -9.58 -0.12
C THR A 33 -16.85 -10.93 0.60
N ASP A 34 -17.48 -11.94 0.00
CA ASP A 34 -17.52 -13.29 0.58
C ASP A 34 -16.13 -13.92 0.59
N ILE A 35 -15.40 -13.83 -0.53
CA ILE A 35 -14.02 -14.32 -0.62
C ILE A 35 -13.14 -13.65 0.44
N PHE A 36 -13.27 -12.35 0.65
CA PHE A 36 -12.49 -11.63 1.66
C PHE A 36 -12.88 -12.00 3.07
N SER A 37 -14.17 -12.16 3.36
CA SER A 37 -14.64 -12.62 4.67
C SER A 37 -14.04 -13.99 5.03
N VAL A 38 -14.02 -14.92 4.08
CA VAL A 38 -13.41 -16.25 4.27
C VAL A 38 -11.89 -16.16 4.38
N SER A 39 -11.24 -15.37 3.52
CA SER A 39 -9.81 -15.12 3.56
C SER A 39 -9.36 -14.55 4.91
N LEU A 40 -10.13 -13.63 5.47
CA LEU A 40 -9.90 -13.03 6.78
C LEU A 40 -10.10 -14.02 7.92
N SER A 41 -11.19 -14.79 7.91
CA SER A 41 -11.45 -15.78 8.97
C SER A 41 -10.40 -16.90 9.00
N GLN A 42 -9.80 -17.22 7.84
CA GLN A 42 -8.73 -18.20 7.72
C GLN A 42 -7.33 -17.60 7.85
N CYS A 43 -7.19 -16.28 8.00
CA CYS A 43 -5.90 -15.57 7.94
C CYS A 43 -5.06 -15.90 6.69
N LYS A 44 -5.72 -16.15 5.55
CA LYS A 44 -5.08 -16.54 4.28
C LYS A 44 -5.31 -15.48 3.21
N ILE A 45 -4.31 -14.66 2.94
CA ILE A 45 -4.34 -13.66 1.87
C ILE A 45 -3.86 -14.24 0.52
N PRO A 46 -4.36 -13.73 -0.61
CA PRO A 46 -3.96 -14.19 -1.93
C PRO A 46 -2.48 -13.87 -2.25
N HIS A 47 -1.87 -14.72 -3.07
CA HIS A 47 -0.44 -14.69 -3.42
C HIS A 47 0.02 -13.35 -4.04
N CYS A 48 1.22 -12.90 -3.66
CA CYS A 48 1.91 -11.73 -4.23
C CYS A 48 3.22 -12.16 -4.92
N PHE A 49 3.66 -11.38 -5.91
CA PHE A 49 4.91 -11.65 -6.63
C PHE A 49 6.02 -10.73 -6.12
N ILE A 50 7.20 -11.26 -5.77
CA ILE A 50 8.35 -10.44 -5.41
C ILE A 50 9.17 -10.14 -6.66
N ILE A 51 9.29 -8.86 -7.01
CA ILE A 51 10.04 -8.38 -8.17
C ILE A 51 11.22 -7.54 -7.68
N PRO A 52 12.46 -7.87 -8.09
CA PRO A 52 13.63 -7.08 -7.74
C PRO A 52 13.67 -5.78 -8.56
N VAL A 53 13.80 -4.63 -7.90
CA VAL A 53 13.97 -3.32 -8.56
C VAL A 53 15.33 -2.71 -8.19
N PRO A 54 16.17 -2.30 -9.17
CA PRO A 54 17.47 -1.71 -8.90
C PRO A 54 17.39 -0.45 -8.04
N LYS A 55 18.28 -0.31 -7.04
CA LYS A 55 18.47 0.91 -6.23
C LYS A 55 19.26 1.99 -6.97
N LYS A 56 20.14 1.58 -7.89
CA LYS A 56 21.08 2.41 -8.65
C LYS A 56 21.16 1.92 -10.09
N CYS A 57 21.62 2.77 -11.02
CA CYS A 57 21.69 2.45 -12.45
C CYS A 57 22.54 1.21 -12.75
N THR A 58 23.59 0.98 -11.98
CA THR A 58 24.50 -0.18 -12.11
C THR A 58 24.39 -1.06 -10.87
N ALA A 59 23.43 -1.99 -10.87
CA ALA A 59 23.31 -3.00 -9.82
C ALA A 59 24.33 -4.12 -10.08
N SER A 60 25.21 -4.41 -9.11
CA SER A 60 26.27 -5.41 -9.25
C SER A 60 26.10 -6.61 -8.32
N CYS A 61 25.29 -6.47 -7.26
CA CYS A 61 24.98 -7.55 -6.33
C CYS A 61 23.49 -7.55 -5.94
N LEU A 62 23.01 -8.64 -5.33
CA LEU A 62 21.60 -8.77 -4.91
C LEU A 62 21.18 -7.67 -3.90
N ASN A 63 22.09 -7.20 -3.06
CA ASN A 63 21.84 -6.10 -2.11
C ASN A 63 21.52 -4.76 -2.79
N ASP A 64 21.87 -4.62 -4.07
CA ASP A 64 21.56 -3.45 -4.87
C ASP A 64 20.11 -3.43 -5.38
N TYR A 65 19.34 -4.49 -5.14
CA TYR A 65 17.92 -4.56 -5.47
C TYR A 65 17.05 -4.33 -4.23
N ARG A 66 15.89 -3.72 -4.45
CA ARG A 66 14.78 -3.71 -3.49
C ARG A 66 13.80 -4.79 -3.91
N PRO A 67 13.42 -5.71 -3.01
CA PRO A 67 12.27 -6.56 -3.27
C PRO A 67 11.01 -5.68 -3.24
N ILE A 68 10.23 -5.72 -4.31
CA ILE A 68 8.91 -5.06 -4.37
C ILE A 68 7.85 -6.12 -4.53
N ALA A 69 6.88 -6.14 -3.61
CA ALA A 69 5.69 -6.97 -3.75
C ALA A 69 4.78 -6.37 -4.83
N LEU A 70 4.66 -7.05 -5.97
CA LEU A 70 3.66 -6.78 -6.99
C LEU A 70 2.35 -7.48 -6.60
N THR A 71 1.43 -6.67 -6.09
CA THR A 71 0.13 -7.13 -5.61
C THR A 71 -0.95 -6.90 -6.65
N SER A 72 -1.94 -7.79 -6.68
CA SER A 72 -3.09 -7.68 -7.59
C SER A 72 -3.96 -6.47 -7.22
N VAL A 73 -4.78 -5.99 -8.16
CA VAL A 73 -5.74 -4.90 -7.90
C VAL A 73 -6.65 -5.24 -6.72
N VAL A 74 -7.09 -6.50 -6.65
CA VAL A 74 -7.89 -7.08 -5.58
C VAL A 74 -7.14 -7.00 -4.25
N MET A 75 -5.88 -7.48 -4.19
CA MET A 75 -5.07 -7.44 -2.97
C MET A 75 -4.81 -6.02 -2.47
N LYS A 76 -4.58 -5.06 -3.39
CA LYS A 76 -4.44 -3.64 -3.03
C LYS A 76 -5.68 -3.06 -2.37
N THR A 77 -6.88 -3.57 -2.69
CA THR A 77 -8.10 -3.11 -2.00
C THR A 77 -8.19 -3.63 -0.56
N VAL A 78 -7.74 -4.86 -0.32
CA VAL A 78 -7.65 -5.45 1.02
C VAL A 78 -6.60 -4.74 1.86
N GLU A 79 -5.41 -4.51 1.30
CA GLU A 79 -4.33 -3.73 1.94
C GLU A 79 -4.82 -2.35 2.38
N ARG A 80 -5.59 -1.66 1.54
CA ARG A 80 -6.16 -0.35 1.88
C ARG A 80 -7.16 -0.42 3.04
N LEU A 81 -8.01 -1.45 3.06
CA LEU A 81 -8.96 -1.65 4.15
C LEU A 81 -8.23 -1.89 5.47
N PHE A 82 -7.24 -2.78 5.47
CA PHE A 82 -6.39 -3.02 6.64
C PHE A 82 -5.61 -1.78 7.06
N LEU A 83 -5.06 -1.03 6.12
CA LEU A 83 -4.33 0.19 6.42
C LEU A 83 -5.23 1.23 7.12
N GLN A 84 -6.47 1.39 6.66
CA GLN A 84 -7.43 2.28 7.31
C GLN A 84 -7.75 1.83 8.73
N PHE A 85 -7.99 0.53 8.93
CA PHE A 85 -8.22 -0.05 10.24
C PHE A 85 -7.02 0.14 11.19
N LEU A 86 -5.82 -0.20 10.73
CA LEU A 86 -4.59 -0.08 11.51
C LEU A 86 -4.29 1.38 11.85
N LYS A 87 -4.44 2.31 10.90
CA LYS A 87 -4.25 3.74 11.15
C LYS A 87 -5.17 4.25 12.26
N SER A 88 -6.44 3.86 12.25
CA SER A 88 -7.38 4.26 13.31
C SER A 88 -6.94 3.82 14.71
N ILE A 89 -6.12 2.77 14.83
CA ILE A 89 -5.61 2.27 16.10
C ILE A 89 -4.25 2.88 16.43
N ILE A 90 -3.37 3.00 15.43
CA ILE A 90 -1.96 3.38 15.61
C ILE A 90 -1.80 4.90 15.69
N ASP A 91 -2.58 5.68 14.93
CA ASP A 91 -2.40 7.14 14.83
C ASP A 91 -2.40 7.85 16.21
N PRO A 92 -3.30 7.51 17.16
CA PRO A 92 -3.25 8.09 18.52
C PRO A 92 -2.00 7.72 19.32
N MET A 93 -1.31 6.64 18.94
CA MET A 93 -0.11 6.12 19.62
C MET A 93 1.19 6.59 18.95
N LEU A 94 1.11 7.32 17.83
CA LEU A 94 2.29 7.80 17.13
C LEU A 94 3.03 8.85 17.96
N ASN A 95 4.36 8.73 17.99
CA ASN A 95 5.22 9.72 18.62
C ASN A 95 5.07 11.07 17.89
N ARG A 96 5.06 12.18 18.63
CA ARG A 96 5.08 13.55 18.08
C ARG A 96 6.26 13.79 17.11
N PHE A 97 7.36 13.06 17.27
CA PHE A 97 8.53 13.12 16.38
C PHE A 97 8.52 12.07 15.26
N GLN A 98 7.41 11.36 15.08
CA GLN A 98 7.21 10.49 13.93
C GLN A 98 6.76 11.33 12.74
N PHE A 99 7.67 11.54 11.79
CA PHE A 99 7.36 12.28 10.56
C PHE A 99 7.13 11.36 9.36
N ALA A 100 7.76 10.18 9.36
CA ALA A 100 7.62 9.21 8.29
C ALA A 100 6.28 8.48 8.37
N TYR A 101 5.65 8.27 7.22
CA TYR A 101 4.38 7.54 7.06
C TYR A 101 3.16 8.16 7.76
N CYS A 102 3.28 9.41 8.23
CA CYS A 102 2.17 10.21 8.74
C CYS A 102 1.45 10.95 7.61
N GLU A 103 0.14 11.12 7.74
CA GLU A 103 -0.62 11.90 6.77
C GLU A 103 -0.24 13.39 6.86
N ASN A 104 -0.19 14.07 5.71
CA ASN A 104 0.07 15.50 5.60
C ASN A 104 1.45 15.98 6.11
N ILE A 105 2.37 15.06 6.40
CA ILE A 105 3.76 15.39 6.77
C ILE A 105 4.69 15.12 5.59
N SER A 106 5.44 16.14 5.19
CA SER A 106 6.45 16.03 4.13
C SER A 106 7.85 15.79 4.72
N VAL A 107 8.79 15.36 3.88
CA VAL A 107 10.20 15.18 4.30
C VAL A 107 10.80 16.48 4.85
N ASN A 108 10.38 17.64 4.32
CA ASN A 108 10.86 18.95 4.77
C ASN A 108 10.43 19.28 6.22
N ALA A 109 9.37 18.65 6.72
CA ALA A 109 8.96 18.82 8.11
C ALA A 109 10.01 18.25 9.08
N VAL A 110 10.74 17.20 8.67
CA VAL A 110 11.85 16.63 9.45
C VAL A 110 12.98 17.65 9.58
N SER A 111 13.40 18.26 8.47
CA SER A 111 14.46 19.28 8.48
C SER A 111 14.07 20.51 9.30
N LEU A 112 12.81 20.95 9.20
CA LEU A 112 12.32 22.08 9.99
C LEU A 112 12.26 21.74 11.48
N GLY A 113 11.79 20.54 11.83
CA GLY A 113 11.81 20.04 13.21
C GLY A 113 13.23 20.02 13.77
N LEU A 114 14.19 19.44 13.05
CA LEU A 114 15.59 19.39 13.47
C LEU A 114 16.19 20.79 13.68
N PHE A 115 15.89 21.74 12.79
CA PHE A 115 16.35 23.12 12.88
C PHE A 115 15.79 23.84 14.11
N MET A 116 14.49 23.66 14.41
CA MET A 116 13.84 24.27 15.58
C MET A 116 14.39 23.72 16.90
N PHE A 117 14.76 22.43 16.95
CA PHE A 117 15.40 21.84 18.14
C PHE A 117 16.87 22.22 18.31
N SER A 118 17.57 22.57 17.23
CA SER A 118 19.00 22.93 17.28
C SER A 118 19.25 24.40 17.67
N ASN A 119 18.19 25.23 17.71
CA ASN A 119 18.24 26.66 18.06
C ASN A 119 17.55 26.99 19.40
N ILE A 120 17.36 25.97 20.25
CA ILE A 120 16.97 26.06 21.66
C ILE A 120 18.14 25.53 22.49
#